data_AF-A0A0F9S726-F1
#
_entry.id   AF-A0A0F9S726-F1
#
_cell.length_a   1.000
_cell.length_b   1.000
_cell.length_c   1.000
_cell.angle_alpha   90.00
_cell.angle_beta   90.00
_cell.angle_gamma   90.00
#
_symmetry.space_group_name_H-M   'P 1'
#
loop_
_entity.id
_entity.type
_entity.pdbx_description
1 polymer ?
#
loop_
_entity_poly.entity_id
_entity_poly.type
_entity_poly.pdbx_seq_one_letter_code
_entity_poly.pdbx_strand_id
1 'polypeptide(L)'
;MEENEGEIELIDFLNIIWKRKWLIILSTFFLVIAAGVISFLLPPKWEIDALIQPSKFLIKTAGGQYEEIVIIDPKQIASQINQATYNNKIAAELNLDIRK
;
A
#
# COMPACT_ATOMS: atom_id res chain seq x y z
N MET A 1 -25.31 56.58 28.64
CA MET A 1 -24.20 55.69 29.02
C MET A 1 -24.34 54.53 28.09
N GLU A 2 -23.53 54.51 27.04
CA GLU A 2 -23.70 53.55 25.94
C GLU A 2 -23.45 52.14 26.47
N GLU A 3 -24.49 51.33 26.32
CA GLU A 3 -24.62 49.94 26.72
C GLU A 3 -23.64 49.14 25.85
N ASN A 4 -22.62 48.57 26.48
CA ASN A 4 -21.57 47.77 25.83
C ASN A 4 -22.13 46.37 25.51
N GLU A 5 -23.21 46.31 24.74
CA GLU A 5 -23.99 45.10 24.44
C GLU A 5 -23.39 44.24 23.31
N GLY A 6 -22.24 44.62 22.77
CA GLY A 6 -21.67 44.03 21.56
C GLY A 6 -20.32 43.31 21.71
N GLU A 7 -19.69 43.35 22.89
CA GLU A 7 -18.37 42.73 23.07
C GLU A 7 -18.53 41.25 23.41
N ILE A 8 -18.35 40.38 22.41
CA ILE A 8 -18.32 38.95 22.64
C ILE A 8 -17.05 38.61 23.43
N GLU A 9 -17.23 38.34 24.73
CA GLU A 9 -16.13 37.96 25.60
C GLU A 9 -15.60 36.56 25.25
N LEU A 10 -14.30 36.44 25.06
CA LEU A 10 -13.62 35.19 24.74
C LEU A 10 -13.88 34.08 25.79
N ILE A 11 -14.13 34.49 27.04
CA ILE A 11 -14.43 33.61 28.17
C ILE A 11 -15.73 32.83 27.94
N ASP A 12 -16.70 33.43 27.27
CA ASP A 12 -18.04 32.86 27.11
C ASP A 12 -18.03 31.68 26.13
N PHE A 13 -17.21 31.77 25.08
CA PHE A 13 -16.91 30.64 24.21
C PHE A 13 -16.22 29.50 24.95
N LEU A 14 -15.28 29.79 25.85
CA LEU A 14 -14.57 28.78 26.63
C LEU A 14 -15.54 28.01 27.53
N ASN A 15 -16.48 28.72 28.17
CA ASN A 15 -17.54 28.13 28.99
C ASN A 15 -18.48 27.23 28.18
N ILE A 16 -18.85 27.64 26.96
CA ILE A 16 -19.68 26.83 26.05
C ILE A 16 -18.95 25.52 25.68
N ILE A 17 -17.65 25.60 25.37
CA ILE A 17 -16.82 24.42 25.07
C ILE A 17 -16.73 23.49 26.29
N TRP A 18 -16.52 24.04 27.50
CA TRP A 18 -16.49 23.26 28.74
C TRP A 18 -17.83 22.59 29.08
N LYS A 19 -18.95 23.25 28.78
CA LYS A 19 -20.30 22.68 28.95
C LYS A 19 -20.57 21.53 27.97
N ARG A 20 -20.01 21.60 26.76
CA ARG A 20 -20.17 20.59 25.69
C ARG A 20 -18.97 19.63 25.53
N LYS A 21 -18.03 19.61 26.48
CA LYS A 21 -16.82 18.77 26.44
C LYS A 21 -17.11 17.29 26.16
N TRP A 22 -18.22 16.78 26.67
CA TRP A 22 -18.65 15.40 26.43
C TRP A 22 -18.98 15.11 24.96
N LEU A 23 -19.54 16.06 24.21
CA LEU A 23 -19.80 15.88 22.77
C LEU A 23 -18.49 15.77 21.98
N ILE A 24 -17.49 16.59 22.35
CA ILE A 24 -16.17 16.56 21.72
C ILE A 24 -15.47 15.23 22.03
N ILE A 25 -15.47 14.81 23.30
CA ILE A 25 -14.86 13.55 23.73
C ILE A 25 -15.54 12.36 23.05
N LEU A 26 -16.88 12.32 23.03
CA LEU A 26 -17.62 11.21 22.44
C LEU A 26 -17.40 11.12 20.93
N SER A 27 -17.38 12.25 20.23
CA SER A 27 -17.12 12.29 18.78
C SER A 27 -15.72 11.78 18.45
N THR A 28 -14.70 12.25 19.18
CA THR A 28 -13.32 11.81 18.97
C THR A 28 -13.15 10.33 19.31
N PHE A 29 -13.75 9.87 20.41
CA PHE A 29 -13.72 8.46 20.80
C PHE A 29 -14.39 7.56 19.77
N PHE A 30 -15.53 7.99 19.23
CA PHE A 30 -16.23 7.28 18.15
C PHE A 30 -15.35 7.17 16.89
N LEU A 31 -14.67 8.25 16.50
CA LEU A 31 -13.73 8.24 15.37
C LEU A 31 -12.55 7.28 15.58
N VAL A 32 -12.00 7.23 16.79
CA VAL A 32 -10.91 6.30 17.13
C VAL A 32 -11.37 4.85 17.04
N ILE A 33 -12.55 4.53 17.57
CA ILE A 33 -13.13 3.19 17.45
C ILE A 33 -13.36 2.84 15.98
N ALA A 34 -13.98 3.74 15.22
CA ALA A 34 -14.25 3.52 13.80
C ALA A 34 -12.96 3.27 13.01
N ALA A 35 -11.92 4.08 13.22
CA ALA A 35 -10.61 3.89 12.60
C ALA A 35 -9.97 2.56 12.98
N GLY A 36 -10.08 2.15 14.25
CA GLY A 36 -9.61 0.85 14.71
C GLY A 36 -10.33 -0.30 14.00
N VAL A 37 -11.66 -0.28 13.98
CA VAL A 37 -12.48 -1.30 13.29
C VAL A 37 -12.10 -1.37 11.81
N ILE A 38 -12.03 -0.23 11.12
CA ILE A 38 -11.65 -0.18 9.71
C ILE A 38 -10.25 -0.77 9.50
N SER A 39 -9.27 -0.41 10.33
CA SER A 39 -7.91 -0.95 10.25
C SER A 39 -7.87 -2.48 10.36
N PHE A 40 -8.67 -3.08 11.24
CA PHE A 40 -8.77 -4.54 11.38
C PHE A 40 -9.51 -5.22 10.21
N LEU A 41 -10.43 -4.52 9.54
CA LEU A 41 -11.14 -5.05 8.38
C LEU A 41 -10.32 -4.95 7.09
N LEU A 42 -9.33 -4.05 7.01
CA LEU A 42 -8.49 -3.92 5.83
C LEU A 42 -7.62 -5.19 5.67
N PRO A 43 -7.65 -5.84 4.51
CA PRO A 43 -6.82 -7.00 4.27
C PRO A 43 -5.34 -6.57 4.30
N PRO A 44 -4.44 -7.34 4.96
CA PRO A 44 -3.02 -7.05 4.94
C PRO A 44 -2.51 -7.10 3.50
N LYS A 45 -1.85 -6.03 3.06
CA LYS A 45 -1.14 -6.00 1.78
C LYS A 45 0.27 -6.53 2.02
N TRP A 46 0.57 -7.67 1.40
CA TRP A 46 1.90 -8.27 1.43
C TRP A 46 2.66 -7.86 0.18
N GLU A 47 3.88 -7.37 0.35
CA GLU A 47 4.81 -7.07 -0.74
C GLU A 47 5.97 -8.07 -0.67
N ILE A 48 6.36 -8.62 -1.81
CA ILE A 48 7.44 -9.59 -1.94
C ILE A 48 8.39 -9.06 -3.00
N ASP A 49 9.62 -8.77 -2.62
CA ASP A 49 10.69 -8.35 -3.53
C ASP A 49 11.57 -9.55 -3.90
N ALA A 50 11.86 -9.69 -5.19
CA ALA A 50 12.74 -10.73 -5.71
C ALA A 50 13.66 -10.19 -6.81
N LEU A 51 14.94 -10.56 -6.77
CA LEU A 51 15.91 -10.25 -7.82
C LEU A 51 16.06 -11.46 -8.75
N ILE A 52 15.73 -11.28 -10.03
CA ILE A 52 15.79 -12.34 -11.04
C ILE A 52 16.93 -12.01 -12.01
N GLN A 53 17.93 -12.89 -12.08
CA GLN A 53 19.02 -12.79 -13.05
C GLN A 53 18.94 -13.96 -14.04
N PRO A 54 18.85 -13.70 -15.37
CA PRO A 54 18.86 -14.77 -16.36
C PRO A 54 20.21 -15.50 -16.37
N SER A 55 20.16 -16.81 -16.55
CA SER A 55 21.34 -17.66 -16.66
C SER A 55 22.16 -17.28 -17.89
N LYS A 56 23.45 -17.04 -17.69
CA LYS A 56 24.44 -16.82 -18.74
C LYS A 56 25.04 -18.17 -19.13
N PHE A 57 24.91 -18.57 -20.39
CA PHE A 57 25.56 -19.76 -20.91
C PHE A 57 26.68 -19.36 -21.87
N LEU A 58 27.83 -20.01 -21.72
CA LEU A 58 28.95 -19.88 -22.65
C LEU A 58 28.75 -20.90 -23.76
N ILE A 59 28.52 -20.44 -24.99
CA ILE A 59 28.58 -21.34 -26.15
C ILE A 59 29.99 -21.30 -26.75
N LYS A 60 30.55 -22.46 -27.07
CA LYS A 60 31.78 -22.55 -27.89
C LYS A 60 31.41 -22.36 -29.35
N THR A 61 31.82 -21.25 -29.94
CA THR A 61 31.72 -21.04 -31.38
C THR A 61 32.74 -21.94 -32.11
N ALA A 62 32.46 -22.33 -33.36
CA ALA A 62 33.28 -23.24 -34.15
C ALA A 62 34.77 -22.86 -34.31
N GLY A 63 35.14 -21.60 -34.00
CA GLY A 63 36.52 -21.10 -33.93
C GLY A 63 37.19 -21.17 -32.55
N GLY A 64 36.59 -21.83 -31.55
CA GLY A 64 37.19 -22.03 -30.22
C GLY A 64 37.06 -20.85 -29.25
N GLN A 65 36.34 -19.79 -29.61
CA GLN A 65 36.01 -18.66 -28.74
C GLN A 65 34.72 -18.95 -27.95
N TYR A 66 34.70 -18.60 -26.66
CA TYR A 66 33.51 -18.68 -25.83
C TYR A 66 32.75 -17.35 -25.93
N GLU A 67 31.54 -17.36 -26.48
CA GLU A 67 30.65 -16.20 -26.43
C GLU A 67 29.64 -16.38 -25.30
N GLU A 68 29.54 -15.38 -24.43
CA GLU A 68 28.50 -15.29 -23.41
C GLU A 68 27.21 -14.84 -24.08
N ILE A 69 26.34 -15.79 -24.42
CA ILE A 69 25.06 -15.48 -25.02
C ILE A 69 23.98 -15.55 -23.94
N VAL A 70 23.29 -14.43 -23.78
CA VAL A 70 22.08 -14.35 -22.97
C VAL A 70 20.95 -14.95 -23.80
N ILE A 71 20.46 -16.13 -23.43
CA ILE A 71 19.42 -16.88 -24.17
C ILE A 71 18.10 -16.09 -24.21
N ILE A 72 17.85 -15.26 -23.19
CA ILE A 72 16.62 -14.49 -23.04
C ILE A 72 16.99 -13.09 -22.56
N ASP A 73 16.72 -12.06 -23.37
CA ASP A 73 16.95 -10.66 -23.01
C ASP A 73 16.20 -10.36 -21.69
N PRO A 74 16.87 -9.83 -20.65
CA PRO A 74 16.23 -9.40 -19.39
C PRO A 74 14.97 -8.56 -19.60
N LYS A 75 14.93 -7.75 -20.68
CA LYS A 75 13.74 -6.94 -21.03
C LYS A 75 12.52 -7.79 -21.37
N GLN A 76 12.71 -8.93 -22.02
CA GLN A 76 11.61 -9.84 -22.33
C GLN A 76 11.05 -10.50 -21.07
N ILE A 77 11.92 -10.89 -20.13
CA ILE A 77 11.51 -11.45 -18.83
C ILE A 77 10.74 -10.39 -18.03
N ALA A 78 11.26 -9.16 -17.95
CA ALA A 78 10.58 -8.05 -17.29
C ALA A 78 9.21 -7.76 -17.92
N SER A 79 9.12 -7.79 -19.25
CA SER A 79 7.85 -7.61 -19.97
C SER A 79 6.83 -8.70 -19.62
N GLN A 80 7.25 -9.97 -19.57
CA GLN A 80 6.37 -11.09 -19.21
C GLN A 80 5.90 -11.04 -17.74
N ILE A 81 6.76 -10.58 -16.82
CA ILE A 81 6.39 -10.35 -15.42
C ILE A 81 5.35 -9.22 -15.32
N ASN A 82 5.60 -8.09 -15.99
CA ASN A 82 4.68 -6.95 -16.00
C ASN A 82 3.32 -7.28 -16.64
N GLN A 83 3.31 -8.21 -17.60
CA GLN A 83 2.08 -8.70 -18.23
C GLN A 83 1.36 -9.79 -17.39
N ALA A 84 1.84 -10.09 -16.18
CA ALA A 84 1.24 -11.09 -15.30
C ALA A 84 1.17 -12.51 -15.92
N THR A 85 2.02 -12.82 -16.90
CA THR A 85 1.99 -14.08 -17.67
C THR A 85 2.17 -15.31 -16.78
N TYR A 86 2.89 -15.16 -15.66
CA TYR A 86 3.17 -16.25 -14.72
C TYR A 86 2.11 -16.43 -13.63
N ASN A 87 1.14 -15.52 -13.48
CA ASN A 87 0.19 -15.53 -12.35
C ASN A 87 -0.62 -16.82 -12.27
N ASN A 88 -1.13 -17.32 -13.40
CA ASN A 88 -1.89 -18.57 -13.43
C ASN A 88 -1.05 -19.77 -13.02
N LYS A 89 0.22 -19.80 -13.43
CA LYS A 89 1.14 -20.89 -13.08
C LYS A 89 1.51 -20.85 -11.60
N ILE A 90 1.83 -19.67 -11.07
CA ILE A 90 2.12 -19.47 -9.64
C ILE A 90 0.90 -19.84 -8.80
N ALA A 91 -0.31 -19.42 -9.22
CA ALA A 91 -1.54 -19.77 -8.53
C ALA A 91 -1.81 -21.28 -8.51
N ALA A 92 -1.54 -21.97 -9.62
CA ALA A 92 -1.68 -23.43 -9.68
C ALA A 92 -0.68 -24.15 -8.77
N GLU A 93 0.59 -23.73 -8.75
CA GLU A 93 1.63 -24.34 -7.91
C GLU A 93 1.42 -24.06 -6.42
N LEU A 94 0.92 -22.87 -6.07
CA LEU A 94 0.63 -22.46 -4.69
C LEU A 94 -0.79 -22.79 -4.24
N ASN A 95 -1.60 -23.43 -5.10
CA ASN A 95 -3.01 -23.75 -4.86
C ASN A 95 -3.84 -22.52 -4.40
N LEU A 96 -3.61 -21.38 -5.05
CA LEU A 96 -4.30 -20.11 -4.79
C LEU A 96 -5.47 -19.94 -5.77
N ASP A 97 -6.64 -19.55 -5.28
CA ASP A 97 -7.76 -19.15 -6.14
C ASP A 97 -7.63 -17.67 -6.51
N ILE A 98 -7.16 -17.42 -7.73
CA ILE A 98 -7.00 -16.07 -8.31
C ILE A 98 -8.24 -15.57 -9.06
N ARG A 99 -9.37 -16.30 -8.98
CA ARG A 99 -10.66 -15.85 -9.54
C ARG A 99 -11.32 -14.85 -8.58
N LYS A 100 -10.86 -13.61 -8.58
CA LYS A 100 -11.54 -12.49 -7.91
C LYS A 100 -11.44 -11.21 -8.72
#